data_AF-A0A411DIS7-F1
#
_entry.id   AF-A0A411DIS7-F1
#
_cell.length_a   1.000
_cell.length_b   1.000
_cell.length_c   1.000
_cell.angle_alpha   90.00
_cell.angle_beta   90.00
_cell.angle_gamma   90.00
#
_symmetry.space_group_name_H-M   'P 1'
#
loop_
_entity.id
_entity.type
_entity.pdbx_description
1 polymer ?
#
loop_
_entity_poly.entity_id
_entity_poly.type
_entity_poly.pdbx_seq_one_letter_code
_entity_poly.pdbx_strand_id
1 'polypeptide(L)'
;MKKAKFNSIIFYYFLIALFAILLIYNTYIFFMSHDYYIIIPIIIQFFLLILIFIKYVKIKLILKIWTIIFLIIAPIMQLIGKLLKDAAYDYQYINLNIYIIPTLMLITGFLIFYFIVTTIDEKK
;
A
#
# COMPACT_ATOMS: atom_id res chain seq x y z
N MET A 1 -10.04 -26.28 -1.38
CA MET A 1 -9.41 -25.04 -1.93
C MET A 1 -7.91 -25.09 -1.65
N LYS A 2 -7.06 -24.85 -2.67
CA LYS A 2 -5.62 -24.65 -2.43
C LYS A 2 -5.44 -23.40 -1.54
N LYS A 3 -4.54 -23.48 -0.56
CA LYS A 3 -4.24 -22.37 0.37
C LYS A 3 -2.81 -21.91 0.16
N ALA A 4 -2.58 -20.61 0.22
CA ALA A 4 -1.24 -20.05 0.25
C ALA A 4 -0.54 -20.40 1.57
N LYS A 5 0.79 -20.57 1.52
CA LYS A 5 1.62 -20.80 2.70
C LYS A 5 2.43 -19.54 2.98
N PHE A 6 2.22 -18.96 4.15
CA PHE A 6 3.08 -17.91 4.68
C PHE A 6 4.21 -18.59 5.47
N ASN A 7 5.44 -18.42 5.01
CA ASN A 7 6.63 -19.02 5.62
C ASN A 7 7.08 -18.26 6.87
N SER A 8 6.77 -16.96 6.94
CA SER A 8 7.02 -16.14 8.12
C SER A 8 5.71 -15.77 8.82
N ILE A 9 5.57 -16.24 10.07
CA ILE A 9 4.43 -15.88 10.92
C ILE A 9 4.45 -14.39 11.28
N ILE A 10 5.64 -13.82 11.45
CA ILE A 10 5.84 -12.39 11.76
C ILE A 10 5.32 -11.55 10.61
N PHE A 11 5.69 -11.90 9.37
CA PHE A 11 5.23 -11.15 8.19
C PHE A 11 3.71 -11.27 7.98
N TYR A 12 3.13 -12.43 8.29
CA TYR A 12 1.68 -12.62 8.24
C TYR A 12 0.93 -11.67 9.18
N TYR A 13 1.33 -11.60 10.46
CA TYR A 13 0.71 -10.68 11.41
C TYR A 13 1.03 -9.21 11.10
N PHE A 14 2.23 -8.92 10.60
CA PHE A 14 2.59 -7.59 10.12
C PHE A 14 1.65 -7.13 9.00
N LEU A 15 1.36 -7.97 8.00
CA LEU A 15 0.42 -7.63 6.93
C LEU A 15 -0.99 -7.35 7.46
N ILE A 16 -1.49 -8.18 8.38
CA ILE A 16 -2.80 -7.97 9.01
C ILE A 16 -2.82 -6.63 9.74
N ALA A 17 -1.80 -6.34 10.56
CA ALA A 17 -1.70 -5.10 11.29
C ALA A 17 -1.62 -3.89 10.34
N LEU A 18 -0.81 -3.98 9.28
CA LEU A 18 -0.67 -2.93 8.27
C LEU A 18 -2.01 -2.62 7.61
N PHE A 19 -2.74 -3.62 7.14
CA PHE A 19 -4.04 -3.39 6.51
C PHE A 19 -5.09 -2.91 7.51
N ALA A 20 -5.07 -3.39 8.75
CA ALA A 20 -5.99 -2.91 9.79
C ALA A 20 -5.76 -1.42 10.12
N ILE A 21 -4.51 -1.01 10.31
CA ILE A 21 -4.14 0.40 10.55
C ILE A 21 -4.55 1.27 9.37
N LEU A 22 -4.26 0.85 8.14
CA LEU A 22 -4.63 1.59 6.94
C LEU A 22 -6.15 1.72 6.79
N LEU A 23 -6.90 0.67 7.11
CA LEU A 23 -8.36 0.67 7.05
C LEU A 23 -8.93 1.64 8.09
N ILE A 24 -8.47 1.57 9.34
CA ILE A 24 -8.86 2.53 10.39
C ILE A 24 -8.57 3.97 9.95
N TYR A 25 -7.37 4.22 9.41
CA TYR A 25 -6.98 5.54 8.93
C TYR A 25 -7.89 6.04 7.80
N ASN A 26 -8.12 5.22 6.77
CA ASN A 26 -8.98 5.62 5.65
C ASN A 26 -10.44 5.81 6.08
N THR A 27 -10.94 4.99 6.99
CA THR A 27 -12.27 5.18 7.58
C THR A 27 -12.35 6.48 8.38
N TYR A 28 -11.32 6.80 9.18
CA TYR A 28 -11.25 8.08 9.88
C TYR A 28 -11.28 9.28 8.92
N ILE A 29 -10.47 9.25 7.86
CA ILE A 29 -10.45 10.33 6.86
C ILE A 29 -11.80 10.42 6.15
N PHE A 30 -12.41 9.30 5.76
CA PHE A 30 -13.74 9.28 5.12
C PHE A 30 -14.79 10.05 5.93
N PHE A 31 -14.81 9.88 7.26
CA PHE A 31 -15.74 10.61 8.13
C PHE A 31 -15.40 12.09 8.30
N MET A 32 -14.12 12.47 8.21
CA MET A 32 -13.69 13.86 8.39
C MET A 32 -13.78 14.68 7.10
N SER A 33 -13.33 14.14 5.97
CA SER A 33 -13.21 14.89 4.71
C SER A 33 -14.50 14.92 3.88
N HIS A 34 -15.47 14.05 4.19
CA HIS A 34 -16.68 13.83 3.37
C HIS A 34 -16.37 13.47 1.90
N ASP A 35 -15.15 13.00 1.63
CA ASP A 35 -14.73 12.58 0.30
C ASP A 35 -15.14 11.13 0.04
N TYR A 36 -16.19 10.96 -0.75
CA TYR A 36 -16.72 9.65 -1.12
C TYR A 36 -15.76 8.81 -1.96
N TYR A 37 -14.75 9.40 -2.61
CA TYR A 37 -13.76 8.63 -3.38
C TYR A 37 -12.93 7.70 -2.49
N ILE A 38 -12.83 7.98 -1.18
CA ILE A 38 -12.12 7.17 -0.18
C ILE A 38 -12.83 5.83 0.09
N ILE A 39 -14.10 5.67 -0.31
CA ILE A 39 -14.81 4.41 -0.13
C ILE A 39 -14.17 3.26 -0.94
N ILE A 40 -13.60 3.59 -2.11
CA ILE A 40 -12.95 2.63 -3.01
C ILE A 40 -11.74 1.97 -2.31
N PRO A 41 -10.74 2.71 -1.78
CA PRO A 41 -9.63 2.10 -1.08
C PRO A 41 -10.05 1.32 0.17
N ILE A 42 -11.10 1.74 0.89
CA ILE A 42 -11.62 1.00 2.05
C ILE A 42 -12.13 -0.39 1.63
N ILE A 43 -12.95 -0.47 0.58
CA ILE A 43 -13.50 -1.74 0.08
C ILE A 43 -12.36 -2.68 -0.36
N ILE A 44 -11.39 -2.16 -1.10
CA ILE A 44 -10.22 -2.93 -1.56
C ILE A 44 -9.42 -3.47 -0.37
N GLN A 45 -9.16 -2.63 0.64
CA GLN A 45 -8.41 -3.04 1.84
C GLN A 45 -9.15 -4.09 2.66
N PHE A 46 -10.46 -3.93 2.83
CA PHE A 46 -11.30 -4.91 3.53
C PHE A 46 -11.27 -6.27 2.81
N PHE A 47 -11.41 -6.26 1.48
CA PHE A 47 -11.34 -7.46 0.67
C PHE A 47 -9.97 -8.15 0.78
N LEU A 48 -8.87 -7.39 0.76
CA LEU A 48 -7.52 -7.92 0.95
C LEU A 48 -7.35 -8.59 2.31
N LEU A 49 -7.84 -7.97 3.39
CA LEU A 49 -7.81 -8.55 4.74
C LEU A 49 -8.51 -9.91 4.76
N ILE A 50 -9.71 -10.02 4.19
CA ILE A 50 -10.44 -11.30 4.10
C ILE A 50 -9.57 -12.33 3.37
N LEU A 51 -8.98 -11.98 2.22
CA LEU A 51 -8.17 -12.91 1.44
C LEU A 51 -6.91 -13.38 2.19
N ILE A 52 -6.30 -12.51 3.00
CA ILE A 52 -5.17 -12.84 3.88
C ILE A 52 -5.62 -13.83 4.96
N PHE A 53 -6.76 -13.60 5.62
CA PHE A 53 -7.28 -14.48 6.66
C PHE A 53 -7.61 -15.89 6.14
N ILE A 54 -8.27 -15.99 4.99
CA ILE A 54 -8.61 -17.29 4.38
C ILE A 54 -7.39 -17.96 3.71
N LYS A 55 -6.25 -17.27 3.64
CA LYS A 55 -5.01 -17.71 2.97
C LYS A 55 -5.27 -18.12 1.52
N TYR A 56 -5.94 -17.25 0.76
CA TYR A 56 -6.32 -17.53 -0.63
C TYR A 56 -5.09 -17.86 -1.49
N VAL A 57 -5.20 -18.84 -2.40
CA VAL A 57 -4.06 -19.35 -3.19
C VAL A 57 -3.33 -18.28 -4.01
N LYS A 58 -4.05 -17.29 -4.54
CA LYS A 58 -3.46 -16.19 -5.33
C LYS A 58 -3.15 -14.94 -4.51
N ILE A 59 -3.15 -15.02 -3.17
CA ILE A 59 -2.92 -13.84 -2.32
C ILE A 59 -1.56 -13.20 -2.58
N LYS A 60 -0.53 -14.00 -2.93
CA LYS A 60 0.79 -13.49 -3.31
C LYS A 60 0.67 -12.53 -4.49
N LEU A 61 0.06 -12.96 -5.58
CA LEU A 61 -0.14 -12.13 -6.79
C LEU A 61 -0.94 -10.87 -6.46
N ILE A 62 -2.04 -11.01 -5.72
CA ILE A 62 -2.91 -9.87 -5.38
C ILE A 62 -2.16 -8.85 -4.53
N LEU A 63 -1.40 -9.28 -3.52
CA LEU A 63 -0.58 -8.40 -2.68
C LEU A 63 0.54 -7.73 -3.48
N LYS A 64 1.16 -8.44 -4.43
CA LYS A 64 2.16 -7.84 -5.33
C LYS A 64 1.55 -6.70 -6.15
N ILE A 65 0.39 -6.93 -6.77
CA ILE A 65 -0.31 -5.92 -7.56
C ILE A 65 -0.68 -4.72 -6.69
N TRP A 66 -1.29 -4.97 -5.53
CA TRP A 66 -1.67 -3.90 -4.61
C TRP A 66 -0.45 -3.07 -4.18
N THR A 67 0.65 -3.72 -3.81
CA THR A 67 1.89 -3.04 -3.41
C THR A 67 2.48 -2.20 -4.53
N ILE A 68 2.54 -2.74 -5.75
CA ILE A 68 3.04 -2.01 -6.93
C ILE A 68 2.18 -0.77 -7.19
N ILE A 69 0.86 -0.90 -7.22
CA ILE A 69 -0.03 0.22 -7.55
C ILE A 69 0.00 1.29 -6.47
N PHE A 70 -0.24 0.90 -5.21
CA PHE A 70 -0.49 1.87 -4.13
C PHE A 70 0.75 2.34 -3.38
N LEU A 71 1.82 1.54 -3.31
CA LEU A 71 3.03 1.88 -2.56
C LEU A 71 4.26 2.17 -3.42
N ILE A 72 4.20 1.91 -4.74
CA ILE A 72 5.30 2.20 -5.65
C ILE A 72 4.85 3.24 -6.69
N ILE A 73 3.89 2.90 -7.55
CA ILE A 73 3.46 3.78 -8.64
C ILE A 73 2.83 5.07 -8.09
N ALA A 74 1.88 4.98 -7.17
CA ALA A 74 1.20 6.17 -6.64
C ALA A 74 2.17 7.17 -5.97
N PRO A 75 3.11 6.76 -5.08
CA PRO A 75 4.08 7.70 -4.54
C PRO A 75 5.08 8.24 -5.57
N ILE A 76 5.49 7.45 -6.58
CA ILE A 76 6.29 7.96 -7.72
C ILE A 76 5.52 9.06 -8.44
N MET A 77 4.24 8.84 -8.75
CA MET A 77 3.40 9.86 -9.40
C MET A 77 3.26 11.11 -8.53
N GLN A 78 3.12 10.96 -7.21
CA GLN A 78 3.08 12.11 -6.30
C GLN A 78 4.40 12.89 -6.30
N LEU A 79 5.54 12.20 -6.28
CA LEU A 79 6.87 12.84 -6.35
C LEU A 79 7.03 13.60 -7.66
N ILE A 80 6.72 12.96 -8.79
CA ILE A 80 6.77 13.59 -10.12
C ILE A 80 5.84 14.81 -10.16
N GLY A 81 4.59 14.69 -9.70
CA GLY A 81 3.64 15.80 -9.69
C GLY A 81 4.12 16.99 -8.85
N LYS A 82 4.75 16.72 -7.70
CA LYS A 82 5.35 17.75 -6.84
C LYS A 82 6.56 18.41 -7.50
N LEU A 83 7.46 17.63 -8.10
CA LEU A 83 8.61 18.15 -8.86
C LEU A 83 8.18 19.02 -10.05
N LEU A 84 7.17 18.59 -10.80
CA LEU A 84 6.62 19.38 -11.91
C LEU A 84 5.99 20.69 -11.42
N LYS A 85 5.30 20.65 -10.27
CA LYS A 85 4.77 21.86 -9.65
C LYS A 85 5.88 22.83 -9.27
N ASP A 86 6.92 22.36 -8.60
CA ASP A 86 8.03 23.22 -8.19
C ASP A 86 8.80 23.77 -9.39
N ALA A 87 8.99 22.96 -10.45
CA ALA A 87 9.59 23.40 -11.70
C ALA A 87 8.77 24.50 -12.40
N ALA A 88 7.43 24.44 -12.32
CA ALA A 88 6.55 25.47 -12.90
C ALA A 88 6.62 26.82 -12.16
N TYR A 89 7.12 26.84 -10.92
CA TYR A 89 7.36 28.04 -10.13
C TYR A 89 8.87 28.36 -10.00
N ASP A 90 9.69 27.90 -10.94
CA ASP A 90 11.14 28.09 -10.97
C ASP A 90 11.85 27.74 -9.65
N TYR A 91 11.29 26.76 -8.92
CA TYR A 91 11.81 26.29 -7.63
C TYR A 91 11.90 27.36 -6.53
N GLN A 92 11.25 28.52 -6.68
CA GLN A 92 11.32 29.64 -5.73
C GLN A 92 10.77 29.29 -4.34
N TYR A 93 9.85 28.33 -4.27
CA TYR A 93 9.17 27.91 -3.04
C TYR A 93 9.35 26.42 -2.74
N ILE A 94 10.51 25.83 -3.08
CA ILE A 94 10.79 24.43 -2.74
C ILE A 94 10.55 24.20 -1.25
N ASN A 95 9.71 23.22 -0.94
CA ASN A 95 9.49 22.76 0.41
C ASN A 95 9.81 21.26 0.50
N LEU A 96 11.02 20.92 0.95
CA LEU A 96 11.47 19.53 1.03
C LEU A 96 10.54 18.63 1.88
N ASN A 97 9.80 19.20 2.83
CA ASN A 97 8.89 18.42 3.68
C ASN A 97 7.77 17.73 2.89
N ILE A 98 7.38 18.27 1.73
CA ILE A 98 6.32 17.66 0.91
C ILE A 98 6.78 16.36 0.24
N TYR A 99 8.09 16.13 0.11
CA TYR A 99 8.67 14.95 -0.53
C TYR A 99 8.90 13.79 0.43
N ILE A 100 9.00 14.06 1.74
CA ILE A 100 9.33 13.07 2.77
C ILE A 100 8.31 11.91 2.77
N ILE A 101 7.02 12.21 2.82
CA ILE A 101 5.97 11.19 2.93
C ILE A 101 5.96 10.25 1.70
N PRO A 102 5.89 10.76 0.44
CA PRO A 102 5.96 9.89 -0.73
C PRO A 102 7.25 9.05 -0.80
N THR A 103 8.39 9.60 -0.40
CA THR A 103 9.66 8.86 -0.39
C THR A 103 9.65 7.73 0.64
N LEU A 104 9.16 7.97 1.85
CA LEU A 104 9.00 6.93 2.87
C LEU A 104 8.02 5.85 2.40
N MET A 105 6.91 6.24 1.78
CA MET A 105 5.96 5.29 1.18
C MET A 105 6.65 4.39 0.14
N LEU A 106 7.46 4.95 -0.75
CA LEU A 106 8.23 4.17 -1.74
C LEU A 106 9.15 3.13 -1.10
N ILE A 107 9.92 3.56 -0.08
CA ILE A 107 10.83 2.65 0.66
C ILE A 107 10.03 1.51 1.28
N THR A 108 8.91 1.82 1.95
CA THR A 108 8.03 0.79 2.52
C THR A 108 7.43 -0.12 1.46
N GLY A 109 7.07 0.41 0.29
CA GLY A 109 6.56 -0.35 -0.84
C GLY A 109 7.54 -1.40 -1.35
N PHE A 110 8.81 -1.01 -1.53
CA PHE A 110 9.85 -1.96 -1.95
C PHE A 110 10.11 -3.05 -0.90
N LEU A 111 10.16 -2.68 0.38
CA LEU A 111 10.35 -3.65 1.47
C LEU A 111 9.20 -4.66 1.52
N ILE A 112 7.95 -4.19 1.49
CA ILE A 112 6.76 -5.06 1.50
C ILE A 112 6.76 -5.97 0.27
N PHE A 113 7.07 -5.43 -0.90
CA PHE A 113 7.14 -6.22 -2.13
C PHE A 113 8.18 -7.35 -2.04
N TYR A 114 9.37 -7.04 -1.53
CA TYR A 114 10.43 -8.02 -1.30
C TYR A 114 9.97 -9.14 -0.35
N PHE A 115 9.34 -8.78 0.78
CA PHE A 115 8.83 -9.77 1.72
C PHE A 115 7.69 -10.61 1.14
N ILE A 116 6.79 -10.05 0.33
CA ILE A 116 5.75 -10.83 -0.36
C ILE A 116 6.37 -11.91 -1.26
N VAL A 117 7.43 -11.55 -2.01
CA VAL A 117 8.09 -12.48 -2.94
C VAL A 117 8.78 -13.61 -2.20
N THR A 118 9.44 -13.30 -1.09
CA THR A 118 10.31 -14.23 -0.33
C THR A 118 9.56 -15.09 0.69
N THR A 119 8.48 -14.58 1.29
CA THR A 119 7.83 -15.23 2.44
C THR A 119 6.49 -15.89 2.13
N ILE A 120 5.96 -15.73 0.92
CA ILE A 120 4.69 -16.35 0.51
C ILE A 120 4.94 -17.35 -0.61
N ASP A 121 4.56 -18.60 -0.40
CA ASP A 121 4.62 -19.65 -1.41
C ASP A 121 3.23 -19.92 -2.01
N GLU A 122 3.21 -19.97 -3.35
CA GLU A 122 2.07 -20.45 -4.11
C GLU A 122 2.16 -21.97 -4.22
N LYS A 123 1.26 -22.70 -3.55
CA LYS A 123 1.12 -24.14 -3.79
C LYS A 123 0.58 -24.33 -5.21
N LYS A 124 1.46 -24.79 -6.12
CA LYS A 124 1.12 -25.13 -7.50
C LYS A 124 0.06 -26.21 -7.60
#